data_AF-A0A9P6ASG5-F1
#
_entry.id   AF-A0A9P6ASG5-F1
#
_cell.length_a   1.000
_cell.length_b   1.000
_cell.length_c   1.000
_cell.angle_alpha   90.00
_cell.angle_beta   90.00
_cell.angle_gamma   90.00
#
_symmetry.space_group_name_H-M   'P 1'
#
loop_
_entity.id
_entity.type
_entity.pdbx_description
1 polymer ?
#
loop_
_entity_poly.entity_id
_entity_poly.type
_entity_poly.pdbx_seq_one_letter_code
_entity_poly.pdbx_strand_id
1 'polypeptide(L)'
;MSSSDPASSSAPAVPAREIFVNAALTRSSEARTDPSIAEEKANHEEKKMFRRLLSAGIQRHNDAKLAIESIKTLLKLANNILEHPDEGKYCQFKRTNPTIQRYLVEPKSSMEYAIACGFRADVVNFQPIYVFNPTPKNIRSLRNGADCLQEVVEREVTTKEHAKAARDAEKKAQARQRELVRLAYEDDRKEKHLRDELDRQRRDAIAQAQARAALETQELEDNDDGLRVYGHHLHDRCQASHHSLSPFADGGENASVNVQPQAKTSQDSPSGEDMEKEDGHDDDDE
;
A
#
# COMPACT_ATOMS: atom_id res chain seq x y z
N MET A 1 -21.86 -64.73 -57.84
CA MET A 1 -21.09 -64.23 -56.67
C MET A 1 -19.63 -64.47 -56.97
N SER A 2 -18.87 -63.44 -57.32
CA SER A 2 -17.41 -63.54 -57.31
C SER A 2 -16.84 -62.18 -56.98
N SER A 3 -16.23 -62.15 -55.81
CA SER A 3 -15.51 -61.10 -55.11
C SER A 3 -14.19 -60.76 -55.79
N SER A 4 -13.86 -59.48 -55.87
CA SER A 4 -12.50 -59.00 -56.13
C SER A 4 -12.21 -57.83 -55.17
N ASP A 5 -11.40 -58.14 -54.16
CA ASP A 5 -10.89 -57.22 -53.14
C ASP A 5 -9.91 -56.18 -53.73
N PRO A 6 -9.90 -54.94 -53.21
CA PRO A 6 -8.92 -53.92 -53.57
C PRO A 6 -7.60 -54.10 -52.80
N ALA A 7 -6.50 -54.05 -53.53
CA ALA A 7 -5.14 -54.16 -53.04
C ALA A 7 -4.79 -53.04 -52.04
N SER A 8 -4.35 -53.47 -50.86
CA SER A 8 -3.73 -52.65 -49.82
C SER A 8 -2.33 -52.22 -50.27
N SER A 9 -2.11 -50.93 -50.48
CA SER A 9 -0.79 -50.36 -50.78
C SER A 9 -0.04 -50.07 -49.47
N SER A 10 1.05 -50.81 -49.26
CA SER A 10 1.97 -50.61 -48.13
C SER A 10 2.77 -49.32 -48.32
N ALA A 11 2.54 -48.32 -47.48
CA ALA A 11 3.37 -47.12 -47.42
C ALA A 11 4.75 -47.45 -46.81
N PRO A 12 5.86 -46.91 -47.36
CA PRO A 12 7.20 -47.14 -46.83
C PRO A 12 7.41 -46.42 -45.49
N ALA A 13 7.92 -47.14 -44.49
CA ALA A 13 8.25 -46.62 -43.18
C ALA A 13 9.50 -45.73 -43.26
N VAL A 14 9.32 -44.41 -43.16
CA VAL A 14 10.43 -43.44 -43.10
C VAL A 14 11.12 -43.57 -41.73
N PRO A 15 12.46 -43.69 -41.67
CA PRO A 15 13.17 -43.84 -40.41
C PRO A 15 13.03 -42.58 -39.54
N ALA A 16 12.71 -42.76 -38.25
CA ALA A 16 12.40 -41.68 -37.30
C ALA A 16 13.47 -40.56 -37.26
N ARG A 17 14.73 -40.88 -37.52
CA ARG A 17 15.84 -39.91 -37.55
C ARG A 17 15.69 -38.88 -38.68
N GLU A 18 15.21 -39.28 -39.85
CA GLU A 18 14.98 -38.36 -40.97
C GLU A 18 13.81 -37.41 -40.70
N ILE A 19 12.80 -37.89 -39.95
CA ILE A 19 11.66 -37.06 -39.54
C ILE A 19 12.13 -35.92 -38.62
N PHE A 20 13.02 -36.20 -37.66
CA PHE A 20 13.55 -35.16 -36.77
C PHE A 20 14.47 -34.18 -37.48
N VAL A 21 15.33 -34.66 -38.39
CA VAL A 21 16.23 -33.79 -39.16
C VAL A 21 15.43 -32.89 -40.10
N ASN A 22 14.42 -33.42 -40.79
CA ASN A 22 13.54 -32.62 -41.64
C ASN A 22 12.70 -31.64 -40.82
N ALA A 23 12.14 -32.05 -39.68
CA ALA A 23 11.39 -31.14 -38.80
C ALA A 23 12.26 -30.01 -38.24
N ALA A 24 13.51 -30.27 -37.89
CA ALA A 24 14.46 -29.24 -37.45
C ALA A 24 14.84 -28.28 -38.60
N LEU A 25 15.02 -28.81 -39.81
CA LEU A 25 15.25 -28.00 -41.01
C LEU A 25 14.05 -27.11 -41.32
N THR A 26 12.83 -27.63 -41.32
CA THR A 26 11.60 -26.86 -41.55
C THR A 26 11.43 -25.76 -40.49
N ARG A 27 11.66 -26.07 -39.20
CA ARG A 27 11.61 -25.06 -38.13
C ARG A 27 12.69 -23.98 -38.29
N SER A 28 13.86 -24.35 -38.80
CA SER A 28 14.96 -23.41 -39.06
C SER A 28 14.74 -22.55 -40.31
N SER A 29 13.97 -23.03 -41.30
CA SER A 29 13.57 -22.26 -42.48
C SER A 29 12.37 -21.37 -42.21
N GLU A 30 11.40 -21.80 -41.39
CA GLU A 30 10.28 -20.98 -40.93
C GLU A 30 10.74 -19.88 -39.95
N ALA A 31 11.81 -20.13 -39.17
CA ALA A 31 12.45 -19.08 -38.36
C ALA A 31 13.18 -18.02 -39.21
N ARG A 32 13.36 -18.23 -40.52
CA ARG A 32 13.95 -17.24 -41.42
C ARG A 32 12.83 -16.36 -41.97
N THR A 33 12.64 -15.24 -41.28
CA THR A 33 12.09 -14.00 -41.83
C THR A 33 10.60 -14.00 -42.15
N ASP A 34 9.77 -14.25 -41.15
CA ASP A 34 8.52 -13.50 -41.10
C ASP A 34 8.89 -12.01 -40.90
N PRO A 35 8.55 -11.11 -41.85
CA PRO A 35 8.85 -9.68 -41.72
C PRO A 35 8.29 -9.08 -40.42
N SER A 36 7.26 -9.72 -39.85
CA SER A 36 6.69 -9.39 -38.53
C SER A 36 7.71 -9.44 -37.41
N ILE A 37 8.54 -10.50 -37.33
CA ILE A 37 9.48 -10.68 -36.22
C ILE A 37 10.59 -9.62 -36.25
N ALA A 38 11.08 -9.29 -37.45
CA ALA A 38 12.10 -8.26 -37.62
C ALA A 38 11.55 -6.87 -37.25
N GLU A 39 10.30 -6.56 -37.62
CA GLU A 39 9.65 -5.31 -37.27
C GLU A 39 9.35 -5.22 -35.76
N GLU A 40 8.85 -6.29 -35.14
CA GLU A 40 8.63 -6.36 -33.69
C GLU A 40 9.93 -6.14 -32.91
N LYS A 41 11.04 -6.75 -33.35
CA LYS A 41 12.35 -6.53 -32.74
C LYS A 41 12.83 -5.08 -32.89
N ALA A 42 12.62 -4.47 -34.07
CA ALA A 42 12.95 -3.07 -34.28
C ALA A 42 12.11 -2.14 -33.38
N ASN A 43 10.81 -2.40 -33.25
CA ASN A 43 9.91 -1.69 -32.35
C ASN A 43 10.33 -1.86 -30.89
N HIS A 44 10.75 -3.06 -30.49
CA HIS A 44 11.22 -3.34 -29.14
C HIS A 44 12.49 -2.55 -28.80
N GLU A 45 13.48 -2.53 -29.69
CA GLU A 45 14.71 -1.75 -29.50
C GLU A 45 14.43 -0.23 -29.48
N GLU A 46 13.50 0.24 -30.31
CA GLU A 46 13.07 1.65 -30.31
C GLU A 46 12.35 2.02 -29.00
N LYS A 47 11.40 1.21 -28.52
CA LYS A 47 10.76 1.40 -27.21
C LYS A 47 11.79 1.39 -26.09
N LYS A 48 12.79 0.52 -26.15
CA LYS A 48 13.90 0.47 -25.18
C LYS A 48 14.74 1.76 -25.18
N MET A 49 14.99 2.34 -26.36
CA MET A 49 15.64 3.65 -26.48
C MET A 49 14.79 4.75 -25.84
N PHE A 50 13.49 4.81 -26.12
CA PHE A 50 12.58 5.78 -25.50
C PHE A 50 12.53 5.65 -23.98
N ARG A 51 12.44 4.42 -23.44
CA ARG A 51 12.51 4.18 -21.99
C ARG A 51 13.80 4.70 -21.37
N ARG A 52 14.94 4.57 -22.06
CA ARG A 52 16.23 5.12 -21.60
C ARG A 52 16.21 6.65 -21.57
N LEU A 53 15.71 7.30 -22.62
CA LEU A 53 15.56 8.76 -22.65
C LEU A 53 14.64 9.27 -21.54
N LEU A 54 13.55 8.55 -21.24
CA LEU A 54 12.64 8.90 -20.15
C LEU A 54 13.30 8.73 -18.78
N SER A 55 13.76 7.52 -18.46
CA SER A 55 14.28 7.19 -17.13
C SER A 55 15.61 7.88 -16.82
N ALA A 56 16.58 7.78 -17.74
CA ALA A 56 17.90 8.37 -17.54
C ALA A 56 17.93 9.85 -17.90
N GLY A 57 17.16 10.30 -18.89
CA GLY A 57 17.14 11.70 -19.33
C GLY A 57 16.22 12.58 -18.49
N ILE A 58 14.90 12.32 -18.55
CA ILE A 58 13.90 13.22 -17.95
C ILE A 58 13.73 12.98 -16.44
N GLN A 59 13.45 11.75 -16.02
CA GLN A 59 13.06 11.47 -14.62
C GLN A 59 14.22 11.66 -13.64
N ARG A 60 15.46 11.33 -14.03
CA ARG A 60 16.61 11.40 -13.14
C ARG A 60 17.12 12.83 -12.88
N HIS A 61 16.99 13.71 -13.87
CA HIS A 61 17.63 15.04 -13.83
C HIS A 61 16.68 16.18 -13.44
N ASN A 62 15.38 15.92 -13.34
CA ASN A 62 14.36 16.91 -13.05
C ASN A 62 13.55 16.49 -11.81
N ASP A 63 12.93 17.47 -11.13
CA ASP A 63 12.01 17.16 -10.02
C ASP A 63 10.87 16.26 -10.48
N ALA A 64 10.46 15.31 -9.64
CA ALA A 64 9.43 14.32 -9.99
C ALA A 64 8.15 14.99 -10.53
N LYS A 65 7.68 16.07 -9.89
CA LYS A 65 6.50 16.82 -10.34
C LYS A 65 6.71 17.42 -11.75
N LEU A 66 7.85 18.08 -11.96
CA LEU A 66 8.19 18.70 -13.24
C LEU A 66 8.35 17.67 -14.35
N ALA A 67 9.01 16.53 -14.06
CA ALA A 67 9.18 15.42 -14.98
C ALA A 67 7.83 14.85 -15.43
N ILE A 68 6.89 14.62 -14.51
CA ILE A 68 5.57 14.10 -14.86
C ILE A 68 4.76 15.08 -15.71
N GLU A 69 4.79 16.39 -15.40
CA GLU A 69 4.11 17.40 -16.22
C GLU A 69 4.75 17.54 -17.62
N SER A 70 6.07 17.37 -17.71
CA SER A 70 6.79 17.31 -18.98
C SER A 70 6.35 16.11 -19.84
N ILE A 71 6.27 14.93 -19.22
CA ILE A 71 5.82 13.68 -19.85
C ILE A 71 4.37 13.80 -20.33
N LYS A 72 3.46 14.35 -19.51
CA LYS A 72 2.07 14.61 -19.91
C LYS A 72 1.97 15.58 -21.09
N THR A 73 2.79 16.62 -21.11
CA THR A 73 2.83 17.59 -22.20
C THR A 73 3.30 16.93 -23.51
N LEU A 74 4.36 16.11 -23.46
CA LEU A 74 4.82 15.31 -24.60
C LEU A 74 3.73 14.35 -25.10
N LEU A 75 3.06 13.65 -24.19
CA LEU A 75 2.00 12.71 -24.51
C LEU A 75 0.82 13.41 -25.20
N LYS A 76 0.41 14.58 -24.70
CA LYS A 76 -0.63 15.39 -25.32
C LYS A 76 -0.27 15.82 -26.75
N LEU A 77 0.97 16.25 -26.97
CA LEU A 77 1.44 16.60 -28.32
C LEU A 77 1.42 15.38 -29.25
N ALA A 78 1.87 14.22 -28.77
CA ALA A 78 1.87 12.99 -29.56
C ALA A 78 0.45 12.53 -29.92
N ASN A 79 -0.48 12.51 -28.95
CA ASN A 79 -1.87 12.10 -29.19
C ASN A 79 -2.58 13.04 -30.16
N ASN A 80 -2.41 14.37 -30.02
CA ASN A 80 -3.00 15.33 -30.96
C ASN A 80 -2.57 15.08 -32.42
N ILE A 81 -1.30 14.72 -32.64
CA ILE A 81 -0.78 14.41 -33.98
C ILE A 81 -1.30 13.06 -34.49
N LEU A 82 -1.40 12.05 -33.61
CA LEU A 82 -1.92 10.73 -33.97
C LEU A 82 -3.42 10.75 -34.29
N GLU A 83 -4.19 11.59 -33.59
CA GLU A 83 -5.62 11.80 -33.83
C GLU A 83 -5.89 12.67 -35.07
N HIS A 84 -5.05 13.68 -35.32
CA HIS A 84 -5.24 14.67 -36.37
C HIS A 84 -3.97 14.89 -37.22
N PRO A 85 -3.54 13.91 -38.04
CA PRO A 85 -2.28 14.01 -38.79
C PRO A 85 -2.29 15.08 -39.90
N ASP A 86 -3.46 15.42 -40.44
CA ASP A 86 -3.61 16.40 -41.53
C ASP A 86 -3.63 17.85 -41.04
N GLU A 87 -3.84 18.06 -39.74
CA GLU A 87 -3.90 19.39 -39.14
C GLU A 87 -2.51 19.92 -38.81
N GLY A 88 -1.93 20.69 -39.74
CA GLY A 88 -0.58 21.26 -39.59
C GLY A 88 -0.36 22.08 -38.30
N LYS A 89 -1.43 22.57 -37.65
CA LYS A 89 -1.34 23.28 -36.37
C LYS A 89 -0.86 22.38 -35.21
N TYR A 90 -1.19 21.08 -35.23
CA TYR A 90 -0.77 20.13 -34.20
C TYR A 90 0.62 19.56 -34.49
N CYS A 91 1.01 19.54 -35.77
CA CYS A 91 2.35 19.13 -36.20
C CYS A 91 3.44 20.15 -35.88
N GLN A 92 3.12 21.32 -35.32
CA GLN A 92 4.14 22.31 -34.95
C GLN A 92 3.88 22.96 -33.61
N PHE A 93 4.95 23.31 -32.89
CA PHE A 93 4.84 24.13 -31.69
C PHE A 93 5.94 25.20 -31.62
N LYS A 94 5.58 26.35 -31.06
CA LYS A 94 6.50 27.46 -30.86
C LYS A 94 7.25 27.31 -29.55
N ARG A 95 8.56 27.54 -29.57
CA ARG A 95 9.38 27.53 -28.35
C ARG A 95 8.97 28.59 -27.32
N THR A 96 8.34 29.68 -27.78
CA THR A 96 7.88 30.82 -26.96
C THR A 96 6.58 30.58 -26.21
N ASN A 97 5.87 29.46 -26.45
CA ASN A 97 4.67 29.14 -25.68
C ASN A 97 5.08 28.85 -24.22
N PRO A 98 4.49 29.51 -23.21
CA PRO A 98 4.94 29.38 -21.81
C PRO A 98 4.85 27.95 -21.28
N THR A 99 3.83 27.19 -21.69
CA THR A 99 3.69 25.77 -21.32
C THR A 99 4.79 24.92 -21.95
N ILE A 100 5.08 25.14 -23.23
CA ILE A 100 6.17 24.45 -23.94
C ILE A 100 7.53 24.83 -23.34
N GLN A 101 7.73 26.10 -23.03
CA GLN A 101 8.98 26.58 -22.45
C GLN A 101 9.24 25.90 -21.10
N ARG A 102 8.26 25.94 -20.20
CA ARG A 102 8.37 25.38 -18.85
C ARG A 102 8.52 23.86 -18.82
N TYR A 103 7.84 23.14 -19.72
CA TYR A 103 7.74 21.67 -19.65
C TYR A 103 8.55 20.92 -20.71
N LEU A 104 8.99 21.56 -21.79
CA LEU A 104 9.80 20.91 -22.83
C LEU A 104 11.18 21.52 -23.02
N VAL A 105 11.30 22.85 -22.90
CA VAL A 105 12.55 23.57 -23.19
C VAL A 105 13.45 23.64 -21.96
N GLU A 106 12.89 24.01 -20.80
CA GLU A 106 13.63 24.14 -19.54
C GLU A 106 14.04 22.78 -18.94
N PRO A 107 13.17 21.74 -18.92
CA PRO A 107 13.54 20.45 -18.36
C PRO A 107 14.56 19.73 -19.26
N LYS A 108 15.59 19.17 -18.64
CA LYS A 108 16.68 18.48 -19.35
C LYS A 108 16.13 17.26 -20.09
N SER A 109 16.62 17.05 -21.32
CA SER A 109 16.29 15.91 -22.20
C SER A 109 14.82 15.79 -22.66
N SER A 110 13.89 16.66 -22.22
CA SER A 110 12.51 16.66 -22.74
C SER A 110 12.46 16.99 -24.24
N MET A 111 13.27 17.97 -24.69
CA MET A 111 13.38 18.31 -26.10
C MET A 111 14.05 17.20 -26.93
N GLU A 112 15.05 16.51 -26.36
CA GLU A 112 15.72 15.37 -27.01
C GLU A 112 14.72 14.23 -27.25
N TYR A 113 13.80 14.00 -26.32
CA TYR A 113 12.72 13.04 -26.50
C TYR A 113 11.79 13.44 -27.66
N ALA A 114 11.38 14.70 -27.75
CA ALA A 114 10.58 15.19 -28.87
C ALA A 114 11.33 15.03 -30.22
N ILE A 115 12.64 15.31 -30.25
CA ILE A 115 13.47 15.11 -31.45
C ILE A 115 13.51 13.61 -31.83
N ALA A 116 13.62 12.72 -30.86
CA ALA A 116 13.57 11.27 -31.09
C ALA A 116 12.20 10.82 -31.64
N CYS A 117 11.09 11.44 -31.22
CA CYS A 117 9.77 11.20 -31.79
C CYS A 117 9.63 11.70 -33.24
N GLY A 118 10.48 12.61 -33.71
CA GLY A 118 10.48 13.09 -35.09
C GLY A 118 10.33 14.60 -35.27
N PHE A 119 10.28 15.38 -34.19
CA PHE A 119 10.28 16.84 -34.28
C PHE A 119 11.64 17.36 -34.74
N ARG A 120 11.63 18.40 -35.58
CA ARG A 120 12.83 19.08 -36.08
C ARG A 120 12.69 20.58 -35.86
N ALA A 121 13.79 21.24 -35.51
CA ALA A 121 13.81 22.68 -35.39
C ALA A 121 13.75 23.32 -36.78
N ASP A 122 12.92 24.34 -36.91
CA ASP A 122 12.74 25.16 -38.11
C ASP A 122 12.59 26.64 -37.69
N VAL A 123 12.73 27.56 -38.64
CA VAL A 123 12.65 29.00 -38.40
C VAL A 123 11.62 29.61 -39.35
N VAL A 124 10.48 30.02 -38.80
CA VAL A 124 9.43 30.70 -39.54
C VAL A 124 9.31 32.12 -39.00
N ASN A 125 9.44 33.12 -39.87
CA ASN A 125 9.41 34.55 -39.51
C ASN A 125 10.40 34.91 -38.37
N PHE A 126 11.63 34.39 -38.46
CA PHE A 126 12.68 34.58 -37.44
C PHE A 126 12.32 34.06 -36.03
N GLN A 127 11.29 33.20 -35.90
CA GLN A 127 10.95 32.53 -34.65
C GLN A 127 11.31 31.04 -34.72
N PRO A 128 12.03 30.48 -33.73
CA PRO A 128 12.31 29.05 -33.69
C PRO A 128 11.03 28.28 -33.38
N ILE A 129 10.64 27.42 -34.30
CA ILE A 129 9.52 26.49 -34.17
C ILE A 129 10.03 25.06 -34.28
N TYR A 130 9.29 24.11 -33.71
CA TYR A 130 9.55 22.69 -33.91
C TYR A 130 8.43 22.14 -34.76
N VAL A 131 8.77 21.51 -35.88
CA VAL A 131 7.83 20.92 -36.84
C VAL A 131 8.04 19.41 -36.88
N PHE A 132 6.94 18.68 -36.81
CA PHE A 132 6.87 17.24 -36.96
C PHE A 132 6.68 16.89 -38.43
N ASN A 133 7.57 16.06 -38.96
CA ASN A 133 7.47 15.58 -40.34
C ASN A 133 6.76 14.22 -40.36
N PRO A 134 5.53 14.09 -40.91
CA PRO A 134 4.74 12.87 -40.87
C PRO A 134 5.24 11.84 -41.90
N THR A 135 6.45 11.32 -41.69
CA THR A 135 6.95 10.17 -42.43
C THR A 135 6.45 8.87 -41.78
N PRO A 136 6.22 7.77 -42.52
CA PRO A 136 5.78 6.50 -41.94
C PRO A 136 6.68 6.02 -40.79
N LYS A 137 8.00 6.25 -40.92
CA LYS A 137 8.98 5.97 -39.87
C LYS A 137 8.74 6.83 -38.63
N ASN A 138 8.60 8.15 -38.78
CA ASN A 138 8.37 9.04 -37.64
C ASN A 138 7.02 8.80 -36.97
N ILE A 139 5.97 8.43 -37.71
CA ILE A 139 4.69 8.04 -37.13
C ILE A 139 4.83 6.78 -36.28
N ARG A 140 5.60 5.78 -36.74
CA ARG A 140 5.90 4.59 -35.94
C ARG A 140 6.70 4.94 -34.68
N SER A 141 7.74 5.76 -34.80
CA SER A 141 8.52 6.27 -33.67
C SER A 141 7.64 7.05 -32.68
N LEU A 142 6.71 7.88 -33.18
CA LEU A 142 5.77 8.66 -32.38
C LEU A 142 4.81 7.76 -31.59
N ARG A 143 4.26 6.71 -32.21
CA ARG A 143 3.43 5.70 -31.53
C ARG A 143 4.21 4.97 -30.44
N ASN A 144 5.41 4.47 -30.77
CA ASN A 144 6.28 3.80 -29.80
C ASN A 144 6.65 4.72 -28.62
N GLY A 145 6.89 6.00 -28.91
CA GLY A 145 7.16 7.02 -27.89
C GLY A 145 5.93 7.36 -27.04
N ALA A 146 4.75 7.47 -27.65
CA ALA A 146 3.48 7.73 -26.95
C ALA A 146 3.12 6.58 -26.00
N ASP A 147 3.26 5.34 -26.45
CA ASP A 147 3.06 4.15 -25.61
C ASP A 147 3.95 4.19 -24.36
N CYS A 148 5.25 4.51 -24.54
CA CYS A 148 6.19 4.59 -23.43
C CYS A 148 5.85 5.73 -22.45
N LEU A 149 5.36 6.88 -22.96
CA LEU A 149 4.91 7.99 -22.11
C LEU A 149 3.67 7.60 -21.31
N GLN A 150 2.69 6.96 -21.97
CA GLN A 150 1.45 6.48 -21.37
C GLN A 150 1.74 5.48 -20.24
N GLU A 151 2.60 4.48 -20.48
CA GLU A 151 3.02 3.50 -19.45
C GLU A 151 3.57 4.18 -18.18
N VAL A 152 4.34 5.27 -18.34
CA VAL A 152 4.92 6.00 -17.21
C VAL A 152 3.83 6.80 -16.47
N VAL A 153 2.93 7.47 -17.20
CA VAL A 153 1.82 8.21 -16.58
C VAL A 153 0.91 7.26 -15.79
N GLU A 154 0.56 6.11 -16.35
CA GLU A 154 -0.26 5.09 -15.69
C GLU A 154 0.42 4.53 -14.43
N ARG A 155 1.73 4.28 -14.49
CA ARG A 155 2.51 3.85 -13.33
C ARG A 155 2.47 4.89 -12.19
N GLU A 156 2.54 6.17 -12.53
CA GLU A 156 2.47 7.25 -11.54
C GLU A 156 1.08 7.37 -10.92
N VAL A 157 0.02 7.18 -11.71
CA VAL A 157 -1.37 7.17 -11.21
C VAL A 157 -1.56 6.02 -10.23
N THR A 158 -1.21 4.79 -10.64
CA THR A 158 -1.33 3.61 -9.78
C THR A 158 -0.50 3.73 -8.50
N THR A 159 0.73 4.23 -8.58
CA THR A 159 1.58 4.48 -7.39
C THR A 159 0.93 5.48 -6.44
N LYS A 160 0.36 6.58 -6.95
CA LYS A 160 -0.35 7.57 -6.12
C LYS A 160 -1.62 7.02 -5.50
N GLU A 161 -2.39 6.22 -6.22
CA GLU A 161 -3.58 5.56 -5.70
C GLU A 161 -3.25 4.57 -4.60
N HIS A 162 -2.21 3.74 -4.78
CA HIS A 162 -1.74 2.84 -3.73
C HIS A 162 -1.25 3.59 -2.49
N ALA A 163 -0.49 4.66 -2.67
CA ALA A 163 -0.03 5.49 -1.55
C ALA A 163 -1.20 6.16 -0.81
N LYS A 164 -2.22 6.63 -1.54
CA LYS A 164 -3.44 7.19 -0.94
C LYS A 164 -4.22 6.12 -0.17
N ALA A 165 -4.44 4.96 -0.79
CA ALA A 165 -5.14 3.85 -0.16
C ALA A 165 -4.44 3.36 1.12
N ALA A 166 -3.10 3.31 1.12
CA ALA A 166 -2.32 2.96 2.30
C ALA A 166 -2.51 3.98 3.43
N ARG A 167 -2.45 5.27 3.13
CA ARG A 167 -2.70 6.36 4.11
C ARG A 167 -4.12 6.30 4.67
N ASP A 168 -5.12 6.07 3.82
CA ASP A 168 -6.52 5.98 4.25
C ASP A 168 -6.77 4.73 5.10
N ALA A 169 -6.12 3.60 4.77
CA ALA A 169 -6.18 2.39 5.55
C ALA A 169 -5.54 2.56 6.94
N GLU A 170 -4.40 3.25 7.01
CA GLU A 170 -3.74 3.59 8.27
C GLU A 170 -4.63 4.49 9.13
N LYS A 171 -5.16 5.58 8.57
CA LYS A 171 -6.10 6.47 9.27
C LYS A 171 -7.31 5.72 9.82
N LYS A 172 -7.91 4.81 9.04
CA LYS A 172 -9.03 3.97 9.48
C LYS A 172 -8.62 2.95 10.55
N ALA A 173 -7.40 2.41 10.51
CA ALA A 173 -6.89 1.52 11.55
C ALA A 173 -6.69 2.29 12.86
N GLN A 174 -6.11 3.48 12.80
CA GLN A 174 -5.93 4.36 13.96
C GLN A 174 -7.29 4.79 14.54
N ALA A 175 -8.27 5.17 13.71
CA ALA A 175 -9.62 5.51 14.17
C ALA A 175 -10.28 4.33 14.90
N ARG A 176 -10.24 3.13 14.32
CA ARG A 176 -10.75 1.91 14.96
C ARG A 176 -10.04 1.60 16.28
N GLN A 177 -8.73 1.78 16.35
CA GLN A 177 -7.98 1.58 17.58
C GLN A 177 -8.41 2.58 18.67
N ARG A 178 -8.60 3.86 18.31
CA ARG A 178 -9.09 4.89 19.24
C ARG A 178 -10.50 4.57 19.75
N GLU A 179 -11.39 4.10 18.88
CA GLU A 179 -12.74 3.67 19.26
C GLU A 179 -12.71 2.48 20.21
N LEU A 180 -11.87 1.48 19.94
CA LEU A 180 -11.71 0.32 20.83
C LEU A 180 -11.17 0.72 22.20
N VAL A 181 -10.17 1.60 22.26
CA VAL A 181 -9.63 2.13 23.53
C VAL A 181 -10.71 2.91 24.29
N ARG A 182 -11.50 3.72 23.58
CA ARG A 182 -12.60 4.47 24.17
C ARG A 182 -13.66 3.52 24.76
N LEU A 183 -14.08 2.51 24.01
CA LEU A 183 -15.06 1.53 24.47
C LEU A 183 -14.55 0.76 25.69
N ALA A 184 -13.30 0.31 25.66
CA ALA A 184 -12.67 -0.37 26.79
C ALA A 184 -12.63 0.50 28.06
N TYR A 185 -12.38 1.81 27.92
CA TYR A 185 -12.43 2.73 29.04
C TYR A 185 -13.85 2.93 29.61
N GLU A 186 -14.85 3.01 28.73
CA GLU A 186 -16.25 3.10 29.14
C GLU A 186 -16.71 1.83 29.88
N ASP A 187 -16.26 0.66 29.45
CA ASP A 187 -16.56 -0.62 30.10
C ASP A 187 -15.84 -0.79 31.45
N ASP A 188 -14.56 -0.43 31.55
CA ASP A 188 -13.83 -0.42 32.83
C ASP A 188 -14.49 0.52 33.85
N ARG A 189 -14.93 1.70 33.41
CA ARG A 189 -15.66 2.64 34.27
C ARG A 189 -16.97 2.06 34.79
N LYS A 190 -17.72 1.32 33.96
CA LYS A 190 -18.96 0.64 34.36
C LYS A 190 -18.66 -0.53 35.30
N GLU A 191 -17.64 -1.33 35.01
CA GLU A 191 -17.25 -2.46 35.87
C GLU A 191 -16.81 -1.97 37.25
N LYS A 192 -16.00 -0.90 37.30
CA LYS A 192 -15.61 -0.26 38.56
C LYS A 192 -16.83 0.24 39.33
N HIS A 193 -17.78 0.90 38.66
CA HIS A 193 -19.00 1.36 39.31
C HIS A 193 -19.81 0.20 39.92
N LEU A 194 -19.99 -0.88 39.17
CA LEU A 194 -20.68 -2.09 39.65
C LEU A 194 -19.94 -2.75 40.81
N ARG A 195 -18.60 -2.81 40.75
CA ARG A 195 -17.76 -3.35 41.84
C ARG A 195 -17.88 -2.50 43.10
N ASP A 196 -17.82 -1.18 42.98
CA ASP A 196 -17.98 -0.24 44.08
C ASP A 196 -19.38 -0.34 44.73
N GLU A 197 -20.43 -0.57 43.93
CA GLU A 197 -21.80 -0.81 44.42
C GLU A 197 -21.93 -2.13 45.20
N LEU A 198 -21.39 -3.22 44.66
CA LEU A 198 -21.40 -4.52 45.33
C LEU A 198 -20.60 -4.49 46.64
N ASP A 199 -19.44 -3.84 46.64
CA ASP A 199 -18.63 -3.66 47.84
C ASP A 199 -19.34 -2.82 48.90
N ARG A 200 -20.09 -1.78 48.49
CA ARG A 200 -20.94 -0.99 49.39
C ARG A 200 -22.03 -1.86 50.02
N GLN A 201 -22.80 -2.59 49.21
CA GLN A 201 -23.83 -3.48 49.70
C GLN A 201 -23.28 -4.55 50.65
N ARG A 202 -22.10 -5.09 50.37
CA ARG A 202 -21.43 -6.06 51.23
C ARG A 202 -21.04 -5.46 52.58
N ARG A 203 -20.50 -4.24 52.59
CA ARG A 203 -20.16 -3.53 53.84
C ARG A 203 -21.40 -3.24 54.67
N ASP A 204 -22.46 -2.77 54.03
CA ASP A 204 -23.73 -2.48 54.70
C ASP A 204 -24.34 -3.75 55.31
N ALA A 205 -24.31 -4.88 54.58
CA ALA A 205 -24.79 -6.16 55.09
C ALA A 205 -23.97 -6.69 56.28
N ILE A 206 -22.62 -6.56 56.23
CA ILE A 206 -21.75 -6.93 57.36
C ILE A 206 -22.03 -6.05 58.57
N ALA A 207 -22.15 -4.72 58.38
CA ALA A 207 -22.46 -3.79 59.46
C ALA A 207 -23.82 -4.09 60.10
N GLN A 208 -24.84 -4.40 59.30
CA GLN A 208 -26.16 -4.82 59.79
C GLN A 208 -26.09 -6.15 60.56
N ALA A 209 -25.33 -7.13 60.08
CA ALA A 209 -25.15 -8.40 60.78
C ALA A 209 -24.42 -8.22 62.12
N GLN A 210 -23.38 -7.38 62.15
CA GLN A 210 -22.68 -7.03 63.39
C GLN A 210 -23.58 -6.29 64.37
N ALA A 211 -24.39 -5.34 63.89
CA ALA A 211 -25.35 -4.63 64.75
C ALA A 211 -26.40 -5.58 65.34
N ARG A 212 -26.90 -6.55 64.57
CA ARG A 212 -27.80 -7.59 65.06
C ARG A 212 -27.14 -8.49 66.09
N ALA A 213 -25.91 -8.95 65.83
CA ALA A 213 -25.15 -9.77 66.77
C ALA A 213 -24.86 -9.02 68.10
N ALA A 214 -24.56 -7.72 68.03
CA ALA A 214 -24.33 -6.89 69.20
C ALA A 214 -25.62 -6.72 70.06
N LEU A 215 -26.77 -6.52 69.40
CA LEU A 215 -28.07 -6.48 70.09
C LEU A 215 -28.37 -7.82 70.77
N GLU A 216 -28.15 -8.94 70.08
CA GLU A 216 -28.35 -10.29 70.63
C GLU A 216 -27.42 -10.55 71.83
N THR A 217 -26.16 -10.12 71.79
CA THR A 217 -25.26 -10.22 72.95
C THR A 217 -25.70 -9.35 74.13
N GLN A 218 -26.23 -8.16 73.88
CA GLN A 218 -26.72 -7.27 74.94
C GLN A 218 -27.96 -7.88 75.64
N GLU A 219 -28.87 -8.50 74.87
CA GLU A 219 -30.01 -9.23 75.42
C GLU A 219 -29.58 -10.44 76.29
N LEU A 220 -28.45 -11.08 75.97
CA LEU A 220 -27.91 -12.17 76.78
C LEU A 220 -27.25 -11.66 78.07
N GLU A 221 -26.49 -10.56 78.01
CA GLU A 221 -25.87 -9.95 79.21
C GLU A 221 -26.91 -9.46 80.22
N ASP A 222 -28.01 -8.85 79.76
CA ASP A 222 -29.11 -8.40 80.63
C ASP A 222 -29.87 -9.57 81.31
N ASN A 223 -29.75 -10.79 80.78
CA ASN A 223 -30.37 -11.99 81.35
C ASN A 223 -29.46 -12.76 82.33
N ASP A 224 -28.15 -12.49 82.39
CA ASP A 224 -27.16 -13.29 83.14
C ASP A 224 -26.70 -12.65 84.47
N ASP A 225 -27.30 -11.52 84.87
CA ASP A 225 -27.13 -10.91 86.21
C ASP A 225 -27.69 -11.76 87.37
N GLY A 226 -28.17 -12.97 87.08
CA GLY A 226 -28.63 -13.94 88.07
C GLY A 226 -27.58 -14.95 88.57
N LEU A 227 -26.41 -15.12 87.94
CA LEU A 227 -25.52 -16.25 88.24
C LEU A 227 -24.02 -15.92 88.27
N ARG A 228 -23.60 -15.00 89.15
CA ARG A 228 -22.19 -14.69 89.37
C ARG A 228 -21.68 -15.12 90.76
N VAL A 229 -21.60 -16.44 91.01
CA VAL A 229 -20.76 -16.98 92.10
C VAL A 229 -20.16 -18.34 91.69
N TYR A 230 -18.83 -18.42 91.80
CA TYR A 230 -17.92 -19.59 91.72
C TYR A 230 -17.14 -19.84 90.42
N GLY A 231 -15.82 -19.82 90.57
CA GLY A 231 -14.91 -20.78 89.91
C GLY A 231 -13.88 -20.12 89.00
N HIS A 232 -12.67 -19.85 89.52
CA HIS A 232 -11.48 -20.71 89.42
C HIS A 232 -10.80 -20.69 88.04
N HIS A 233 -9.64 -20.04 87.87
CA HIS A 233 -8.28 -20.56 88.10
C HIS A 233 -7.82 -21.64 87.09
N LEU A 234 -6.64 -21.36 86.49
CA LEU A 234 -5.63 -22.28 85.87
C LEU A 234 -5.67 -22.57 84.36
N HIS A 235 -4.70 -21.99 83.64
CA HIS A 235 -3.64 -22.60 82.78
C HIS A 235 -3.21 -21.55 81.75
N ASP A 236 -2.02 -20.95 81.77
CA ASP A 236 -0.64 -21.46 81.75
C ASP A 236 -0.30 -22.35 80.53
N ARG A 237 0.58 -21.79 79.67
CA ARG A 237 1.50 -22.41 78.69
C ARG A 237 1.00 -23.35 77.57
N CYS A 238 1.33 -22.97 76.33
CA CYS A 238 2.07 -23.78 75.31
C CYS A 238 2.35 -22.89 74.09
N GLN A 239 3.54 -22.29 73.94
CA GLN A 239 4.66 -22.73 73.06
C GLN A 239 4.40 -23.85 72.04
N ALA A 240 5.09 -23.72 70.89
CA ALA A 240 5.18 -24.59 69.70
C ALA A 240 4.11 -24.29 68.63
N SER A 241 4.39 -24.17 67.34
CA SER A 241 5.54 -24.65 66.55
C SER A 241 5.60 -23.94 65.18
N HIS A 242 6.83 -23.62 64.76
CA HIS A 242 7.21 -23.48 63.36
C HIS A 242 6.87 -24.76 62.56
N HIS A 243 6.16 -24.63 61.43
CA HIS A 243 6.18 -25.52 60.25
C HIS A 243 6.01 -24.57 59.04
N SER A 244 7.02 -24.23 58.25
CA SER A 244 7.73 -25.04 57.25
C SER A 244 6.80 -25.78 56.29
N LEU A 245 6.30 -25.07 55.27
CA LEU A 245 6.07 -25.69 53.96
C LEU A 245 6.67 -24.79 52.87
N SER A 246 7.50 -25.47 52.10
CA SER A 246 8.44 -25.04 51.08
C SER A 246 7.72 -24.67 49.76
N PRO A 247 8.46 -24.19 48.74
CA PRO A 247 7.95 -23.47 47.59
C PRO A 247 7.47 -24.43 46.51
N PHE A 248 6.35 -24.10 45.87
CA PHE A 248 5.97 -24.75 44.62
C PHE A 248 6.64 -23.99 43.47
N ALA A 249 7.73 -24.57 42.97
CA ALA A 249 8.18 -24.34 41.61
C ALA A 249 7.15 -25.01 40.70
N ASP A 250 6.47 -24.23 39.87
CA ASP A 250 6.00 -24.74 38.59
C ASP A 250 6.65 -23.91 37.47
N GLY A 251 7.28 -24.64 36.57
CA GLY A 251 8.09 -24.13 35.49
C GLY A 251 7.19 -23.72 34.33
N GLY A 252 7.24 -22.43 33.99
CA GLY A 252 6.67 -21.90 32.76
C GLY A 252 7.74 -21.14 31.99
N GLU A 253 8.55 -21.89 31.25
CA GLU A 253 9.27 -21.53 30.03
C GLU A 253 9.53 -20.03 29.77
N ASN A 254 10.74 -19.61 30.13
CA ASN A 254 11.42 -18.45 29.57
C ASN A 254 11.65 -18.65 28.05
N ALA A 255 10.69 -18.23 27.22
CA ALA A 255 10.99 -17.82 25.86
C ALA A 255 11.60 -16.42 25.89
N SER A 256 12.92 -16.38 26.14
CA SER A 256 13.74 -15.18 25.96
C SER A 256 13.82 -14.83 24.48
N VAL A 257 12.86 -14.08 23.96
CA VAL A 257 13.07 -13.33 22.71
C VAL A 257 13.90 -12.11 23.08
N ASN A 258 15.21 -12.28 22.90
CA ASN A 258 16.21 -11.24 22.91
C ASN A 258 15.92 -10.23 21.77
N VAL A 259 15.01 -9.29 22.01
CA VAL A 259 14.86 -8.10 21.15
C VAL A 259 15.91 -7.09 21.62
N GLN A 260 17.02 -7.03 20.88
CA GLN A 260 18.01 -5.97 20.99
C GLN A 260 17.32 -4.58 21.00
N PRO A 261 17.67 -3.68 21.94
CA PRO A 261 17.28 -2.28 21.85
C PRO A 261 18.15 -1.60 20.79
N GLN A 262 17.67 -1.52 19.55
CA GLN A 262 18.27 -0.61 18.58
C GLN A 262 17.91 0.82 18.94
N ALA A 263 18.94 1.52 19.42
CA ALA A 263 19.23 2.93 19.28
C ALA A 263 18.08 3.85 18.87
N LYS A 264 17.60 4.57 19.88
CA LYS A 264 17.25 6.00 19.85
C LYS A 264 17.85 6.71 18.64
N THR A 265 17.01 7.08 17.69
CA THR A 265 17.28 8.15 16.73
C THR A 265 16.08 9.07 16.73
N SER A 266 16.29 10.35 17.11
CA SER A 266 15.47 11.54 16.83
C SER A 266 13.96 11.39 17.09
N GLN A 267 13.40 11.83 18.23
CA GLN A 267 13.06 13.25 18.48
C GLN A 267 12.82 14.03 17.18
N ASP A 268 11.72 13.71 16.49
CA ASP A 268 11.08 14.62 15.56
C ASP A 268 9.78 15.09 16.22
N SER A 269 9.77 16.36 16.59
CA SER A 269 8.64 17.00 17.25
C SER A 269 7.60 17.34 16.19
N PRO A 270 6.34 16.87 16.27
CA PRO A 270 5.28 17.40 15.43
C PRO A 270 4.88 18.77 15.99
N SER A 271 5.55 19.82 15.52
CA SER A 271 5.10 21.21 15.65
C SER A 271 4.04 21.51 14.58
N GLY A 272 2.87 22.02 15.01
CA GLY A 272 1.79 22.54 14.16
C GLY A 272 0.74 21.47 13.86
N GLU A 273 -0.42 21.38 14.51
CA GLU A 273 -1.44 22.43 14.66
C GLU A 273 -1.80 23.13 13.33
N ASP A 274 -2.08 22.35 12.29
CA ASP A 274 -3.03 22.78 11.25
C ASP A 274 -4.40 22.19 11.60
N MET A 275 -5.06 22.89 12.52
CA MET A 275 -6.48 22.75 12.80
C MET A 275 -7.22 23.38 11.62
N GLU A 276 -7.39 22.62 10.54
CA GLU A 276 -8.28 22.99 9.44
C GLU A 276 -9.69 23.14 10.04
N LYS A 277 -10.11 24.40 10.24
CA LYS A 277 -11.49 24.76 10.49
C LYS A 277 -12.26 24.32 9.25
N GLU A 278 -13.01 23.22 9.37
CA GLU A 278 -14.15 22.95 8.52
C GLU A 278 -15.20 24.02 8.84
N ASP A 279 -15.09 25.16 8.15
CA ASP A 279 -16.17 26.13 8.06
C ASP A 279 -17.30 25.48 7.26
N GLY A 280 -18.21 24.83 7.98
CA GLY A 280 -19.51 24.44 7.49
C GLY A 280 -20.29 25.69 7.12
N HIS A 281 -20.25 26.04 5.84
CA HIS A 281 -21.14 27.02 5.24
C HIS A 281 -22.40 26.25 4.82
N ASP A 282 -23.34 26.13 5.76
CA ASP A 282 -24.72 25.79 5.48
C ASP A 282 -25.35 27.03 4.82
N ASP A 283 -25.33 27.08 3.48
CA ASP A 283 -26.18 27.97 2.69
C ASP A 283 -27.61 27.43 2.71
N ASP A 284 -28.29 27.63 3.83
CA ASP A 284 -29.73 27.87 3.85
C ASP A 284 -29.92 29.37 3.60
N ASP A 285 -30.44 29.76 2.43
CA ASP A 285 -31.42 30.87 2.30
C ASP A 285 -31.94 31.04 0.86
N GLU A 286 -33.27 31.00 0.77
CA GLU A 286 -34.25 31.49 -0.24
C GLU A 286 -34.41 30.83 -1.63
#